data_AF-A0A4S3PUF9-F1
#
_entry.id   AF-A0A4S3PUF9-F1
#
_cell.length_a   1.000
_cell.length_b   1.000
_cell.length_c   1.000
_cell.angle_alpha   90.00
_cell.angle_beta   90.00
_cell.angle_gamma   90.00
#
_symmetry.space_group_name_H-M   'P 1'
#
loop_
_entity.id
_entity.type
_entity.pdbx_description
1 polymer ?
#
loop_
_entity_poly.entity_id
_entity_poly.type
_entity_poly.pdbx_seq_one_letter_code
_entity_poly.pdbx_strand_id
1 'polypeptide(L)'
;MKLLRIIPFVLFMMLLAGCNKGELQWYEMVVFKPVETPETIDTWSAQLQYVNYSEMQETPPDILKLTYNGVGSPVPNTVTFHIQGTSISGEIELAADGTGEAIIDREQLLDFLDTIILEDGTITGSIPLVLNWGDLSEELTLPYLTAIKDFEKTTLDKFLKLFS
;
A
#
# COMPACT_ATOMS: atom_id res chain seq x y z
N MET A 1 -18.19 -30.97 53.73
CA MET A 1 -18.46 -31.26 52.30
C MET A 1 -19.03 -30.04 51.56
N LYS A 2 -18.29 -28.93 51.45
CA LYS A 2 -18.73 -27.76 50.65
C LYS A 2 -17.64 -27.12 49.78
N LEU A 3 -16.34 -27.34 50.05
CA LEU A 3 -15.26 -26.77 49.25
C LEU A 3 -14.97 -27.51 47.93
N LEU A 4 -15.35 -28.79 47.79
CA LEU A 4 -14.98 -29.60 46.61
C LEU A 4 -15.78 -29.22 45.34
N ARG A 5 -16.89 -28.47 45.47
CA ARG A 5 -17.75 -28.10 44.34
C ARG A 5 -17.37 -26.79 43.65
N ILE A 6 -16.45 -26.01 44.23
CA ILE A 6 -16.05 -24.69 43.69
C ILE A 6 -14.84 -24.82 42.74
N ILE A 7 -14.00 -25.84 42.95
CA ILE A 7 -12.79 -26.11 42.16
C ILE A 7 -13.07 -26.23 40.64
N PRO A 8 -14.07 -26.98 40.16
CA PRO A 8 -14.31 -27.08 38.72
C PRO A 8 -14.79 -25.76 38.11
N PHE A 9 -15.43 -24.88 38.90
CA PHE A 9 -15.94 -23.60 38.43
C PHE A 9 -14.82 -22.56 38.24
N VAL A 10 -13.83 -22.56 39.15
CA VAL A 10 -12.63 -21.71 39.03
C VAL A 10 -11.72 -22.17 37.89
N LEU A 11 -11.58 -23.50 37.69
CA LEU A 11 -10.81 -24.06 36.58
C LEU A 11 -11.44 -23.74 35.21
N PHE A 12 -12.77 -23.75 35.12
CA PHE A 12 -13.50 -23.37 33.91
C PHE A 12 -13.40 -21.86 33.62
N MET A 13 -13.40 -21.00 34.64
CA MET A 13 -13.14 -19.56 34.45
C MET A 13 -11.71 -19.24 34.02
N MET A 14 -10.70 -20.00 34.48
CA MET A 14 -9.32 -19.83 33.98
C MET A 14 -9.17 -20.23 32.51
N LEU A 15 -9.90 -21.26 32.06
CA LEU A 15 -9.94 -21.65 30.64
C LEU A 15 -10.65 -20.61 29.74
N LEU A 16 -11.64 -19.88 30.28
CA LEU A 16 -12.33 -18.79 29.59
C LEU A 16 -11.59 -17.44 29.63
N ALA A 17 -10.67 -17.25 30.59
CA ALA A 17 -9.79 -16.08 30.63
C ALA A 17 -8.65 -16.15 29.60
N GLY A 18 -8.41 -17.33 29.02
CA GLY A 18 -7.62 -17.52 27.80
C GLY A 18 -8.36 -17.07 26.55
N CYS A 19 -9.09 -15.95 26.62
CA CYS A 19 -9.51 -15.23 25.43
C CYS A 19 -8.21 -14.71 24.79
N ASN A 20 -7.71 -15.46 23.81
CA ASN A 20 -6.63 -15.05 22.94
C ASN A 20 -7.11 -13.76 22.25
N LYS A 21 -6.85 -12.59 22.87
CA LYS A 21 -6.89 -11.32 22.16
C LYS A 21 -5.82 -11.48 21.10
N GLY A 22 -6.22 -11.85 19.88
CA GLY A 22 -5.32 -11.82 18.74
C GLY A 22 -4.64 -10.46 18.77
N GLU A 23 -3.31 -10.46 18.96
CA GLU A 23 -2.54 -9.24 18.91
C GLU A 23 -2.79 -8.59 17.55
N LEU A 24 -3.10 -7.30 17.55
CA LEU A 24 -3.29 -6.55 16.32
C LEU A 24 -1.96 -6.56 15.57
N GLN A 25 -1.92 -7.27 14.45
CA GLN A 25 -0.78 -7.27 13.56
C GLN A 25 -0.76 -5.96 12.77
N TRP A 26 0.43 -5.42 12.54
CA TRP A 26 0.60 -4.15 11.84
C TRP A 26 1.65 -4.24 10.75
N TYR A 27 1.62 -3.24 9.87
CA TYR A 27 2.58 -3.03 8.81
C TYR A 27 2.91 -1.55 8.66
N GLU A 28 4.07 -1.27 8.10
CA GLU A 28 4.52 0.06 7.74
C GLU A 28 4.41 0.22 6.22
N MET A 29 3.63 1.20 5.79
CA MET A 29 3.48 1.60 4.39
C MET A 29 4.24 2.91 4.16
N VAL A 30 5.09 2.93 3.14
CA VAL A 30 5.78 4.13 2.67
C VAL A 30 5.10 4.64 1.41
N VAL A 31 4.97 5.97 1.34
CA VAL A 31 4.27 6.67 0.25
C VAL A 31 5.22 7.63 -0.45
N PHE A 32 5.31 7.49 -1.78
CA PHE A 32 5.90 8.45 -2.69
C PHE A 32 4.81 9.17 -3.47
N LYS A 33 4.86 10.50 -3.50
CA LYS A 33 3.88 11.35 -4.20
C LYS A 33 4.59 12.63 -4.65
N PRO A 34 4.26 13.21 -5.82
CA PRO A 34 4.73 14.53 -6.21
C PRO A 34 4.46 15.56 -5.10
N VAL A 35 5.46 16.36 -4.77
CA VAL A 35 5.22 17.61 -4.04
C VAL A 35 4.57 18.54 -5.05
N GLU A 36 3.35 19.00 -4.78
CA GLU A 36 2.67 19.98 -5.63
C GLU A 36 3.56 21.21 -5.76
N THR A 37 4.23 21.36 -6.91
CA THR A 37 5.00 22.54 -7.26
C THR A 37 4.30 23.21 -8.44
N PRO A 38 4.24 24.55 -8.49
CA PRO A 38 3.47 25.27 -9.51
C PRO A 38 3.97 25.08 -10.95
N GLU A 39 5.00 24.27 -11.18
CA GLU A 39 5.63 24.04 -12.49
C GLU A 39 5.47 22.61 -13.04
N THR A 40 4.87 21.69 -12.27
CA THR A 40 4.56 20.34 -12.78
C THR A 40 3.30 20.37 -13.63
N ILE A 41 3.39 19.86 -14.86
CA ILE A 41 2.26 19.76 -15.79
C ILE A 41 1.13 18.96 -15.12
N ASP A 42 -0.05 19.57 -15.00
CA ASP A 42 -1.19 19.07 -14.22
C ASP A 42 -1.99 17.94 -14.91
N THR A 43 -1.44 17.19 -15.88
CA THR A 43 -2.25 16.17 -16.57
C THR A 43 -2.43 14.92 -15.72
N TRP A 44 -1.42 14.56 -14.93
CA TRP A 44 -1.44 13.35 -14.11
C TRP A 44 -1.02 13.62 -12.67
N SER A 45 -1.65 12.88 -11.76
CA SER A 45 -1.16 12.67 -10.40
C SER A 45 -0.85 11.20 -10.21
N ALA A 46 0.25 10.93 -9.51
CA ALA A 46 0.71 9.57 -9.24
C ALA A 46 1.05 9.40 -7.75
N GLN A 47 0.84 8.20 -7.23
CA GLN A 47 1.23 7.83 -5.88
C GLN A 47 1.71 6.38 -5.88
N LEU A 48 2.93 6.12 -5.42
CA LEU A 48 3.39 4.77 -5.14
C LEU A 48 3.29 4.49 -3.64
N GLN A 49 2.66 3.37 -3.30
CA GLN A 49 2.57 2.85 -1.94
C GLN A 49 3.31 1.51 -1.89
N TYR A 50 4.22 1.34 -0.94
CA TYR A 50 4.86 0.06 -0.71
C TYR A 50 4.92 -0.30 0.77
N VAL A 51 4.85 -1.59 1.08
CA VAL A 51 4.95 -2.11 2.44
C VAL A 51 6.42 -2.29 2.79
N ASN A 52 6.97 -1.42 3.64
CA ASN A 52 8.35 -1.46 4.08
C ASN A 52 8.61 -2.58 5.11
N TYR A 53 7.65 -2.77 6.01
CA TYR A 53 7.71 -3.78 7.05
C TYR A 53 6.32 -4.35 7.32
N SER A 54 6.24 -5.62 7.71
CA SER A 54 4.98 -6.25 8.09
C SER A 54 5.20 -7.34 9.13
N GLU A 55 4.37 -7.36 10.17
CA GLU A 55 4.23 -8.48 11.09
C GLU A 55 3.22 -9.54 10.58
N MET A 56 2.53 -9.24 9.48
CA MET A 56 1.56 -10.14 8.86
C MET A 56 2.25 -11.16 7.96
N GLN A 57 1.67 -12.37 7.95
CA GLN A 57 2.12 -13.44 7.07
C GLN A 57 1.80 -13.16 5.59
N GLU A 58 0.68 -12.49 5.32
CA GLU A 58 0.32 -11.97 4.01
C GLU A 58 0.36 -10.44 4.07
N THR A 59 1.28 -9.83 3.32
CA THR A 59 1.42 -8.37 3.26
C THR A 59 0.47 -7.80 2.22
N PRO A 60 -0.10 -6.60 2.43
CA PRO A 60 -0.77 -5.86 1.37
C PRO A 60 0.13 -5.70 0.13
N PRO A 61 -0.44 -5.65 -1.08
CA PRO A 61 0.34 -5.44 -2.28
C PRO A 61 0.92 -4.02 -2.34
N ASP A 62 2.03 -3.87 -3.07
CA ASP A 62 2.60 -2.58 -3.41
C ASP A 62 1.84 -2.01 -4.63
N ILE A 63 1.35 -0.77 -4.54
CA ILE A 63 0.37 -0.21 -5.49
C ILE A 63 0.86 1.12 -6.05
N LEU A 64 0.83 1.24 -7.39
CA LEU A 64 0.89 2.52 -8.09
C LEU A 64 -0.53 2.99 -8.41
N LYS A 65 -0.91 4.16 -7.89
CA LYS A 65 -2.19 4.82 -8.15
C LYS A 65 -1.97 5.99 -9.08
N LEU A 66 -2.80 6.11 -10.11
CA LEU A 66 -2.80 7.22 -11.06
C LEU A 66 -4.16 7.93 -11.04
N THR A 67 -4.12 9.24 -11.31
CA THR A 67 -5.30 10.05 -11.54
C THR A 67 -5.05 10.98 -12.72
N TYR A 68 -5.90 10.89 -13.73
CA TYR A 68 -5.91 11.80 -14.85
C TYR A 68 -6.67 13.09 -14.50
N ASN A 69 -5.98 14.22 -14.61
CA ASN A 69 -6.45 15.56 -14.28
C ASN A 69 -6.60 16.45 -15.52
N GLY A 70 -6.38 15.91 -16.72
CA GLY A 70 -6.39 16.67 -17.97
C GLY A 70 -7.73 17.37 -18.23
N VAL A 71 -7.69 18.71 -18.31
CA VAL A 71 -8.89 19.54 -18.53
C VAL A 71 -9.36 19.45 -19.99
N GLY A 72 -10.65 19.15 -20.18
CA GLY A 72 -11.32 19.28 -21.49
C GLY A 72 -11.03 18.18 -22.52
N SER A 73 -10.27 17.14 -22.15
CA SER A 73 -10.05 15.95 -22.99
C SER A 73 -10.76 14.73 -22.38
N PRO A 74 -11.21 13.76 -23.20
CA PRO A 74 -11.73 12.52 -22.64
C PRO A 74 -10.65 11.83 -21.80
N VAL A 75 -11.08 11.23 -20.70
CA VAL A 75 -10.23 10.36 -19.89
C VAL A 75 -9.72 9.22 -20.79
N PRO A 76 -8.41 8.95 -20.84
CA PRO A 76 -7.88 7.82 -21.59
C PRO A 76 -8.35 6.51 -20.96
N ASN A 77 -8.64 5.49 -21.77
CA ASN A 77 -9.08 4.18 -21.24
C ASN A 77 -7.93 3.42 -20.57
N THR A 78 -6.72 3.56 -21.10
CA THR A 78 -5.51 2.93 -20.58
C THR A 78 -4.35 3.91 -20.56
N VAL A 79 -3.42 3.67 -19.64
CA VAL A 79 -2.12 4.35 -19.56
C VAL A 79 -1.05 3.29 -19.29
N THR A 80 0.03 3.34 -20.05
CA THR A 80 1.22 2.52 -19.78
C THR A 80 2.15 3.30 -18.87
N PHE A 81 2.64 2.65 -17.82
CA PHE A 81 3.63 3.23 -16.92
C PHE A 81 4.98 2.50 -17.02
N HIS A 82 6.04 3.22 -16.71
CA HIS A 82 7.38 2.68 -16.59
C HIS A 82 8.17 3.44 -15.53
N ILE A 83 8.82 2.72 -14.61
CA ILE A 83 9.76 3.33 -13.65
C ILE A 83 11.16 3.34 -14.29
N GLN A 84 11.70 4.52 -14.57
CA GLN A 84 12.98 4.64 -15.27
C GLN A 84 14.12 4.00 -14.46
N GLY A 85 15.04 3.34 -15.15
CA GLY A 85 16.16 2.63 -14.52
C GLY A 85 15.80 1.25 -13.98
N THR A 86 14.56 0.78 -14.18
CA THR A 86 14.10 -0.56 -13.77
C THR A 86 13.50 -1.31 -14.96
N SER A 87 13.10 -2.57 -14.79
CA SER A 87 12.21 -3.28 -15.73
C SER A 87 10.72 -3.15 -15.40
N ILE A 88 10.38 -2.40 -14.34
CA ILE A 88 9.01 -2.24 -13.87
C ILE A 88 8.24 -1.41 -14.88
N SER A 89 7.23 -2.03 -15.48
CA SER A 89 6.31 -1.42 -16.41
C SER A 89 4.99 -2.18 -16.42
N GLY A 90 3.93 -1.53 -16.89
CA GLY A 90 2.63 -2.16 -16.99
C GLY A 90 1.59 -1.25 -17.61
N GLU A 91 0.40 -1.79 -17.83
CA GLU A 91 -0.76 -1.04 -18.28
C GLU A 91 -1.75 -0.90 -17.11
N ILE A 92 -2.30 0.30 -16.96
CA ILE A 92 -3.36 0.62 -15.99
C ILE A 92 -4.61 0.95 -16.79
N GLU A 93 -5.69 0.21 -16.54
CA GLU A 93 -7.02 0.58 -16.98
C GLU A 93 -7.58 1.69 -16.09
N LEU A 94 -8.18 2.68 -16.73
CA LEU A 94 -8.73 3.87 -16.08
C LEU A 94 -10.25 3.77 -15.99
N ALA A 95 -10.77 4.06 -14.80
CA ALA A 95 -12.18 4.28 -14.58
C ALA A 95 -12.64 5.60 -15.22
N ALA A 96 -13.97 5.76 -15.35
CA ALA A 96 -14.56 6.95 -15.96
C ALA A 96 -14.25 8.26 -15.22
N ASP A 97 -13.84 8.18 -13.95
CA ASP A 97 -13.39 9.32 -13.14
C ASP A 97 -11.89 9.65 -13.29
N GLY A 98 -11.17 8.92 -14.15
CA GLY A 98 -9.75 9.13 -14.41
C GLY A 98 -8.82 8.41 -13.44
N THR A 99 -9.33 7.58 -12.53
CA THR A 99 -8.51 6.84 -11.58
C THR A 99 -8.16 5.43 -12.08
N GLY A 100 -6.99 4.95 -11.71
CA GLY A 100 -6.58 3.56 -11.95
C GLY A 100 -5.42 3.15 -11.07
N GLU A 101 -5.24 1.83 -10.91
CA GLU A 101 -4.24 1.26 -10.02
C GLU A 101 -3.54 0.07 -10.68
N ALA A 102 -2.24 -0.09 -10.43
CA ALA A 102 -1.48 -1.29 -10.75
C ALA A 102 -0.80 -1.84 -9.50
N ILE A 103 -0.77 -3.18 -9.40
CA ILE A 103 0.07 -3.89 -8.45
C ILE A 103 1.49 -3.93 -9.02
N ILE A 104 2.45 -3.51 -8.21
CA ILE A 104 3.86 -3.48 -8.57
C ILE A 104 4.55 -4.75 -8.11
N ASP A 105 5.46 -5.26 -8.95
CA ASP A 105 6.31 -6.39 -8.59
C ASP A 105 7.26 -5.98 -7.46
N ARG A 106 7.10 -6.63 -6.31
CA ARG A 106 7.78 -6.25 -5.06
C ARG A 106 9.29 -6.45 -5.15
N GLU A 107 9.75 -7.56 -5.76
CA GLU A 107 11.18 -7.88 -5.83
C GLU A 107 11.93 -6.78 -6.60
N GLN A 108 11.44 -6.45 -7.80
CA GLN A 108 12.03 -5.37 -8.60
C GLN A 108 11.92 -3.99 -7.94
N LEU A 109 10.82 -3.73 -7.23
CA LEU A 109 10.66 -2.46 -6.53
C LEU A 109 11.68 -2.33 -5.39
N LEU A 110 11.88 -3.37 -4.59
CA LEU A 110 12.87 -3.36 -3.50
C LEU A 110 14.30 -3.19 -4.04
N ASP A 111 14.65 -3.90 -5.13
CA ASP A 111 15.96 -3.73 -5.79
C ASP A 111 16.21 -2.28 -6.21
N PHE A 112 15.19 -1.60 -6.73
CA PHE A 112 15.30 -0.17 -7.05
C PHE A 112 15.41 0.68 -5.78
N LEU A 113 14.59 0.41 -4.77
CA LEU A 113 14.59 1.17 -3.52
C LEU A 113 15.94 1.10 -2.81
N ASP A 114 16.66 -0.02 -2.86
CA ASP A 114 18.02 -0.17 -2.32
C ASP A 114 19.02 0.82 -2.95
N THR A 115 18.72 1.37 -4.12
CA THR A 115 19.56 2.41 -4.77
C THR A 115 19.30 3.81 -4.24
N ILE A 116 18.15 4.06 -3.60
CA ILE A 116 17.73 5.38 -3.10
C ILE A 116 17.54 5.43 -1.57
N ILE A 117 17.57 4.28 -0.90
CA ILE A 117 17.50 4.13 0.56
C ILE A 117 18.90 3.78 1.07
N LEU A 118 19.41 4.57 2.02
CA LEU A 118 20.69 4.30 2.68
C LEU A 118 20.56 3.17 3.73
N GLU A 119 21.70 2.62 4.16
CA GLU A 119 21.74 1.56 5.19
C GLU A 119 21.05 1.95 6.52
N ASP A 120 20.96 3.24 6.83
CA ASP A 120 20.28 3.77 8.02
C ASP A 120 18.76 3.99 7.83
N GLY A 121 18.22 3.63 6.65
CA GLY A 121 16.83 3.80 6.27
C GLY A 121 16.50 5.18 5.71
N THR A 122 17.48 6.08 5.57
CA THR A 122 17.25 7.42 5.00
C THR A 122 16.96 7.33 3.51
N ILE A 123 15.80 7.83 3.09
CA ILE A 123 15.42 7.93 1.67
C ILE A 123 16.02 9.21 1.09
N THR A 124 16.89 9.07 0.09
CA THR A 124 17.67 10.17 -0.50
C THR A 124 17.28 10.49 -1.94
N GLY A 125 16.47 9.64 -2.56
CA GLY A 125 16.05 9.77 -3.95
C GLY A 125 14.55 9.95 -4.15
N SER A 126 14.15 9.76 -5.39
CA SER A 126 12.77 9.84 -5.87
C SER A 126 12.56 8.80 -6.94
N ILE A 127 11.31 8.46 -7.23
CA ILE A 127 10.97 7.49 -8.28
C ILE A 127 10.68 8.25 -9.57
N PRO A 128 11.49 8.07 -10.63
CA PRO A 128 11.20 8.61 -11.95
C PRO A 128 10.18 7.72 -12.66
N LEU A 129 9.00 8.26 -12.95
CA LEU A 129 7.88 7.57 -13.57
C LEU A 129 7.58 8.18 -14.95
N VAL A 130 7.49 7.35 -15.97
CA VAL A 130 7.05 7.76 -17.32
C VAL A 130 5.67 7.18 -17.57
N LEU A 131 4.74 8.02 -18.02
CA LEU A 131 3.38 7.66 -18.41
C LEU A 131 3.22 7.86 -19.92
N ASN A 132 2.60 6.89 -20.59
CA ASN A 132 2.29 6.95 -22.02
C ASN A 132 0.81 6.63 -22.26
N TRP A 133 0.13 7.46 -23.06
CA TRP A 133 -1.26 7.24 -23.45
C TRP A 133 -1.50 7.77 -24.87
N GLY A 134 -1.97 6.90 -25.77
CA GLY A 134 -2.00 7.23 -27.20
C GLY A 134 -0.61 7.61 -27.72
N ASP A 135 -0.49 8.78 -28.34
CA ASP A 135 0.78 9.32 -28.86
C ASP A 135 1.45 10.32 -27.88
N LEU A 136 0.95 10.41 -26.64
CA LEU A 136 1.41 11.36 -25.63
C LEU A 136 2.24 10.66 -24.55
N SER A 137 3.19 11.40 -23.97
CA SER A 137 4.05 10.95 -22.88
C SER A 137 4.24 12.07 -21.86
N GLU A 138 4.32 11.71 -20.58
CA GLU A 138 4.61 12.62 -19.47
C GLU A 138 5.55 11.95 -18.47
N GLU A 139 6.52 12.72 -17.97
CA GLU A 139 7.45 12.26 -16.95
C GLU A 139 7.11 12.90 -15.61
N LEU A 140 6.99 12.07 -14.57
CA LEU A 140 6.70 12.45 -13.20
C LEU A 140 7.84 12.02 -12.30
N THR A 141 8.19 12.85 -11.34
CA THR A 141 9.15 12.49 -10.29
C THR A 141 8.40 12.39 -8.97
N LEU A 142 8.44 11.21 -8.33
CA LEU A 142 7.76 10.94 -7.06
C LEU A 142 8.78 10.99 -5.91
N PRO A 143 8.94 12.12 -5.21
CA PRO A 143 9.73 12.18 -3.99
C PRO A 143 9.05 11.40 -2.86
N TYR A 144 9.85 11.00 -1.87
CA TYR A 144 9.33 10.42 -0.64
C TYR A 144 8.48 11.46 0.11
N LEU A 145 7.30 11.04 0.56
CA LEU A 145 6.39 11.89 1.33
C LEU A 145 6.36 11.49 2.80
N THR A 146 6.00 10.24 3.11
CA THR A 146 5.75 9.80 4.48
C THR A 146 5.74 8.27 4.64
N ALA A 147 5.84 7.81 5.89
CA ALA A 147 5.60 6.43 6.31
C ALA A 147 4.40 6.38 7.27
N ILE A 148 3.53 5.39 7.11
CA ILE A 148 2.27 5.21 7.84
C ILE A 148 2.27 3.81 8.45
N LYS A 149 1.99 3.72 9.76
CA LYS A 149 1.75 2.46 10.46
C LYS A 149 0.26 2.13 10.44
N ASP A 150 -0.12 1.01 9.85
CA ASP A 150 -1.51 0.56 9.74
C ASP A 150 -1.71 -0.86 10.29
N PHE A 151 -2.92 -1.19 10.72
CA PHE A 151 -3.25 -2.40 11.47
C PHE A 151 -4.24 -3.28 10.73
N GLU A 152 -3.96 -4.58 10.64
CA GLU A 152 -4.99 -5.55 10.26
C GLU A 152 -5.83 -5.92 11.48
N LYS A 153 -7.15 -5.73 11.38
CA LYS A 153 -8.09 -6.20 12.40
C LYS A 153 -8.24 -7.72 12.31
N THR A 154 -7.29 -8.47 12.85
CA THR A 154 -7.39 -9.92 12.86
C THR A 154 -8.31 -10.40 14.00
N THR A 155 -9.11 -11.42 13.70
CA THR A 155 -10.02 -12.18 14.60
C THR A 155 -11.47 -11.69 14.74
N LEU A 156 -11.74 -10.43 15.09
CA LEU A 156 -13.14 -10.01 15.37
C LEU A 156 -14.03 -9.98 14.10
N ASP A 157 -13.51 -9.48 12.99
CA ASP A 157 -14.26 -9.40 11.72
C ASP A 157 -14.42 -10.79 11.05
N LYS A 158 -13.43 -11.68 11.20
CA LYS A 158 -13.55 -13.09 10.77
C LYS A 158 -14.63 -13.83 11.58
N PHE A 159 -14.74 -13.54 12.88
CA PHE A 159 -15.83 -14.08 13.72
C PHE A 159 -17.19 -13.46 13.34
N LEU A 160 -17.28 -12.14 13.16
CA LEU A 160 -18.55 -11.47 12.81
C LEU A 160 -19.10 -11.90 11.45
N LYS A 161 -18.24 -12.16 10.45
CA LYS A 161 -18.65 -12.72 9.15
C LYS A 161 -19.21 -14.15 9.23
N LEU A 162 -18.92 -14.90 10.29
CA LEU A 162 -19.51 -16.23 10.52
C LEU A 162 -20.90 -16.17 11.17
N PHE A 163 -21.29 -15.00 11.69
CA PHE A 163 -22.59 -14.77 12.35
C PHE A 163 -23.54 -13.85 11.57
N SER A 164 -23.16 -13.40 10.36
CA SER A 164 -24.04 -12.73 9.39
C SER A 164 -24.43 -13.67 8.27
#